data_AF-A0A1Y3B8D1-F1
#
_entry.id   AF-A0A1Y3B8D1-F1
#
_cell.length_a   1.000
_cell.length_b   1.000
_cell.length_c   1.000
_cell.angle_alpha   90.00
_cell.angle_beta   90.00
_cell.angle_gamma   90.00
#
_symmetry.space_group_name_H-M   'P 1'
#
loop_
_entity.id
_entity.type
_entity.pdbx_description
1 polymer ?
#
loop_
_entity_poly.entity_id
_entity_poly.type
_entity_poly.pdbx_seq_one_letter_code
_entity_poly.pdbx_strand_id
1 'polypeptide(L)'
;MYACVGLWNTFFLVLYAVFDLSKLMKWCTRSTEEIFSLFISIAFAVDAGRDVVKTTTLASLIWSPEANRILHNLTSAALKLIFTDLHMSEDGICRRETSLLFLLLMLGTVWMAVSLFNFNKTYNLFCFANNDNASKRELLADYALPCSVIILSFIGSFVFRDIPVEHFRYDEELQFKRARLEDLPWTAFGACMGLGFSLSLLFFMDQNISAAMVNNPCNKLKKGCAYHLDLFVVGILNGFLSLYAFPWMHGVLPHSPLHVRSLADVEERVDQGHVYEIIVKVRETRLTGIVSHILIGLSVFLIPYPMAYIPTAVLDGLFLYMAITSLNGNQMFERITLLFMEQAAYPPNHYIRRCPQRKIHLFTLCQMVQLGLMCFFGFSPWPYIKMVFPVIVILLLPFRYDC
;
A
#
# COMPACT_ATOMS: atom_id res chain seq x y z
N MET A 1 -8.39 -16.82 21.13
CA MET A 1 -7.37 -15.73 21.17
C MET A 1 -7.66 -14.62 20.17
N TYR A 2 -7.73 -14.90 18.86
CA TYR A 2 -8.05 -13.89 17.82
C TYR A 2 -9.22 -12.96 18.18
N ALA A 3 -10.38 -13.53 18.51
CA ALA A 3 -11.56 -12.77 18.89
C ALA A 3 -11.37 -11.92 20.16
N CYS A 4 -10.61 -12.41 21.13
CA CYS A 4 -10.34 -11.69 22.37
C CYS A 4 -9.42 -10.49 22.13
N VAL A 5 -8.39 -10.64 21.29
CA VAL A 5 -7.52 -9.53 20.86
C VAL A 5 -8.32 -8.45 20.14
N GLY A 6 -9.21 -8.83 19.23
CA GLY A 6 -10.05 -7.88 18.50
C GLY A 6 -11.09 -7.18 19.40
N LEU A 7 -11.67 -7.87 20.38
CA LEU A 7 -12.56 -7.24 21.38
C LEU A 7 -11.81 -6.22 22.25
N TRP A 8 -10.59 -6.55 22.69
CA TRP A 8 -9.74 -5.61 23.43
C TRP A 8 -9.34 -4.41 22.56
N ASN A 9 -9.02 -4.64 21.29
CA ASN A 9 -8.77 -3.59 20.32
C ASN A 9 -9.98 -2.65 20.20
N THR A 10 -11.19 -3.18 19.99
CA THR A 10 -12.43 -2.39 19.96
C THR A 10 -12.64 -1.59 21.23
N PHE A 11 -12.41 -2.19 22.41
CA PHE A 11 -12.50 -1.48 23.69
C PHE A 11 -11.57 -0.27 23.72
N PHE A 12 -10.29 -0.43 23.35
CA PHE A 12 -9.34 0.68 23.31
C PHE A 12 -9.70 1.74 22.24
N LEU A 13 -10.16 1.34 21.06
CA LEU A 13 -10.57 2.31 20.02
C LEU A 13 -11.77 3.16 20.45
N VAL A 14 -12.77 2.55 21.11
CA VAL A 14 -13.90 3.29 21.67
C VAL A 14 -13.44 4.21 22.79
N LEU A 15 -12.52 3.74 23.65
CA LEU A 15 -11.89 4.56 24.69
C LEU A 15 -11.22 5.81 24.09
N TYR A 16 -10.43 5.63 23.03
CA TYR A 16 -9.75 6.72 22.34
C TYR A 16 -10.71 7.71 21.70
N ALA A 17 -11.83 7.22 21.16
CA ALA A 17 -12.88 8.07 20.59
C ALA A 17 -13.58 8.92 21.67
N VAL A 18 -13.89 8.34 22.84
CA VAL A 18 -14.57 9.03 23.95
C VAL A 18 -13.66 10.04 24.67
N PHE A 19 -12.38 9.72 24.87
CA PHE A 19 -11.42 10.60 25.55
C PHE A 19 -10.77 11.65 24.65
N ASP A 20 -11.31 11.90 23.46
CA ASP A 20 -10.78 12.84 22.48
C ASP A 20 -9.29 12.61 22.13
N LEU A 21 -8.83 11.37 22.07
CA LEU A 21 -7.42 11.07 21.78
C LEU A 21 -7.01 11.55 20.38
N SER A 22 -7.96 11.75 19.47
CA SER A 22 -7.71 12.36 18.15
C SER A 22 -7.20 13.80 18.23
N LYS A 23 -7.17 14.47 19.40
CA LYS A 23 -6.39 15.71 19.58
C LYS A 23 -4.89 15.49 19.31
N LEU A 24 -4.40 14.26 19.42
CA LEU A 24 -3.04 13.86 19.03
C LEU A 24 -2.76 14.14 17.54
N MET A 25 -3.79 14.18 16.69
CA MET A 25 -3.67 14.58 15.27
C MET A 25 -3.02 15.95 15.09
N LYS A 26 -3.16 16.87 16.06
CA LYS A 26 -2.49 18.18 16.00
C LYS A 26 -0.97 18.06 15.97
N TRP A 27 -0.42 16.94 16.43
CA TRP A 27 1.01 16.64 16.37
C TRP A 27 1.41 15.87 15.11
N CYS A 28 0.45 15.31 14.36
CA CYS A 28 0.73 14.74 13.05
C CYS A 28 1.00 15.89 12.07
N THR A 29 2.28 16.11 11.77
CA THR A 29 2.69 17.12 10.80
C THR A 29 2.67 16.54 9.39
N ARG A 30 2.63 17.43 8.40
CA ARG A 30 2.80 17.07 6.98
C ARG A 30 4.05 16.21 6.72
N SER A 31 5.13 16.45 7.46
CA SER A 31 6.36 15.64 7.38
C SER A 31 6.11 14.17 7.70
N THR A 32 5.29 13.90 8.71
CA THR A 32 4.99 12.52 9.12
C THR A 32 4.13 11.83 8.07
N GLU A 33 3.10 12.51 7.54
CA GLU A 33 2.27 12.00 6.43
C GLU A 33 3.13 11.59 5.21
N GLU A 34 4.11 12.42 4.85
CA GLU A 34 5.03 12.16 3.74
C GLU A 34 5.92 10.93 3.99
N ILE A 35 6.42 10.76 5.22
CA ILE A 35 7.23 9.58 5.62
C ILE A 35 6.39 8.30 5.57
N PHE A 36 5.16 8.33 6.10
CA PHE A 36 4.24 7.19 6.06
C PHE A 36 3.89 6.79 4.62
N SER A 37 3.56 7.76 3.77
CA SER A 37 3.29 7.50 2.35
C SER A 37 4.48 6.82 1.66
N LEU A 38 5.71 7.30 1.92
CA LEU A 38 6.91 6.72 1.33
C LEU A 38 7.24 5.33 1.91
N PHE A 39 6.98 5.11 3.20
CA PHE A 39 7.10 3.79 3.83
C PHE A 39 6.17 2.76 3.19
N ILE A 40 4.90 3.11 2.96
CA ILE A 40 3.93 2.23 2.30
C ILE A 40 4.33 1.95 0.85
N SER A 41 4.83 2.95 0.12
CA SER A 41 5.38 2.75 -1.24
C SER A 41 6.53 1.74 -1.25
N ILE A 42 7.48 1.87 -0.30
CA ILE A 42 8.58 0.90 -0.15
C ILE A 42 8.04 -0.49 0.21
N ALA A 43 7.02 -0.59 1.07
CA ALA A 43 6.40 -1.87 1.42
C ALA A 43 5.85 -2.62 0.21
N PHE A 44 5.06 -1.94 -0.64
CA PHE A 44 4.58 -2.57 -1.88
C PHE A 44 5.70 -2.96 -2.84
N ALA A 45 6.74 -2.13 -2.97
CA ALA A 45 7.88 -2.48 -3.81
C ALA A 45 8.67 -3.69 -3.26
N VAL A 46 8.83 -3.78 -1.94
CA VAL A 46 9.50 -4.92 -1.28
C VAL A 46 8.67 -6.19 -1.39
N ASP A 47 7.35 -6.12 -1.21
CA ASP A 47 6.48 -7.30 -1.31
C ASP A 47 6.43 -7.82 -2.75
N ALA A 48 6.25 -6.95 -3.75
CA ALA A 48 6.36 -7.35 -5.16
C ALA A 48 7.75 -7.94 -5.48
N GLY A 49 8.82 -7.36 -4.94
CA GLY A 49 10.17 -7.89 -5.08
C GLY A 49 10.36 -9.26 -4.42
N ARG A 50 9.75 -9.50 -3.25
CA ARG A 50 9.79 -10.80 -2.56
C ARG A 50 9.11 -11.88 -3.38
N ASP A 51 8.01 -11.59 -4.05
CA ASP A 51 7.29 -12.57 -4.87
C ASP A 51 8.03 -12.90 -6.18
N VAL A 52 8.72 -11.92 -6.78
CA VAL A 52 9.72 -12.18 -7.84
C VAL A 52 10.83 -13.09 -7.34
N VAL A 53 11.39 -12.79 -6.17
CA VAL A 53 12.50 -13.57 -5.58
C VAL A 53 12.05 -14.99 -5.26
N LYS A 54 10.86 -15.20 -4.68
CA LYS A 54 10.31 -16.55 -4.44
C LYS A 54 10.23 -17.35 -5.73
N THR A 55 9.69 -16.75 -6.78
CA THR A 55 9.51 -17.39 -8.09
C THR A 55 10.86 -17.69 -8.79
N THR A 56 11.87 -16.83 -8.62
CA THR A 56 13.20 -16.96 -9.25
C THR A 56 14.19 -17.82 -8.45
N THR A 57 14.16 -17.79 -7.11
CA THR A 57 15.13 -18.51 -6.25
C THR A 57 14.74 -19.96 -5.99
N LEU A 58 13.44 -20.28 -5.92
CA LEU A 58 12.99 -21.67 -6.04
C LEU A 58 13.50 -22.31 -7.34
N ALA A 59 13.65 -21.50 -8.39
CA ALA A 59 14.20 -21.96 -9.65
C ALA A 59 15.73 -22.22 -9.60
N SER A 60 16.51 -21.41 -8.87
CA SER A 60 17.96 -21.58 -8.80
C SER A 60 18.44 -22.65 -7.80
N LEU A 61 17.71 -22.85 -6.70
CA LEU A 61 18.05 -23.85 -5.67
C LEU A 61 17.92 -25.30 -6.15
N ILE A 62 17.01 -25.57 -7.09
CA ILE A 62 16.78 -26.93 -7.62
C ILE A 62 17.71 -27.22 -8.83
N TRP A 63 18.22 -26.19 -9.52
CA TRP A 63 18.98 -26.35 -10.76
C TRP A 63 20.51 -26.45 -10.60
N SER A 64 21.03 -26.42 -9.36
CA SER A 64 22.43 -26.74 -9.10
C SER A 64 22.57 -28.19 -8.63
N PRO A 65 23.05 -29.14 -9.49
CA PRO A 65 23.36 -30.50 -9.06
C PRO A 65 24.49 -30.54 -8.01
N GLU A 66 25.22 -29.43 -7.84
CA GLU A 66 26.30 -29.25 -6.86
C GLU A 66 25.77 -28.76 -5.50
N ALA A 67 24.73 -27.91 -5.48
CA ALA A 67 24.13 -27.39 -4.26
C ALA A 67 23.41 -28.49 -3.47
N ASN A 68 22.79 -29.47 -4.12
CA ASN A 68 22.12 -30.58 -3.44
C ASN A 68 23.11 -31.50 -2.68
N ARG A 69 24.37 -31.59 -3.16
CA ARG A 69 25.47 -32.30 -2.46
C ARG A 69 26.04 -31.48 -1.30
N ILE A 70 26.10 -30.16 -1.41
CA ILE A 70 26.60 -29.26 -0.34
C ILE A 70 25.55 -29.09 0.76
N LEU A 71 24.25 -29.08 0.41
CA LEU A 71 23.12 -28.96 1.33
C LEU A 71 23.03 -30.12 2.34
N HIS A 72 23.39 -31.35 1.92
CA HIS A 72 23.45 -32.50 2.82
C HIS A 72 24.62 -32.46 3.83
N ASN A 73 25.70 -31.72 3.51
CA ASN A 73 26.90 -31.67 4.34
C ASN A 73 26.98 -30.42 5.24
N LEU A 74 26.25 -29.34 4.93
CA LEU A 74 26.20 -28.12 5.73
C LEU A 74 24.94 -28.06 6.61
N THR A 75 24.78 -29.04 7.50
CA THR A 75 23.92 -28.86 8.67
C THR A 75 24.56 -27.84 9.62
N SER A 76 24.26 -26.56 9.45
CA SER A 76 24.42 -25.59 10.53
C SER A 76 23.21 -24.65 10.55
N ALA A 77 22.72 -24.41 11.76
CA ALA A 77 21.41 -23.87 12.10
C ALA A 77 21.03 -22.51 11.47
N ALA A 78 21.95 -21.85 10.76
CA ALA A 78 21.73 -20.56 10.11
C ALA A 78 20.76 -20.65 8.91
N LEU A 79 20.84 -21.71 8.09
CA LEU A 79 19.95 -21.85 6.93
C LEU A 79 18.51 -22.21 7.31
N LYS A 80 18.32 -22.95 8.41
CA LYS A 80 16.98 -23.24 8.96
C LYS A 80 16.23 -21.96 9.37
N LEU A 81 16.94 -20.94 9.82
CA LEU A 81 16.36 -19.67 10.27
C LEU A 81 15.93 -18.77 9.09
N ILE A 82 16.61 -18.88 7.94
CA ILE A 82 16.20 -18.21 6.69
C ILE A 82 15.03 -18.97 6.03
N PHE A 83 15.03 -20.29 6.12
CA PHE A 83 13.99 -21.13 5.50
C PHE A 83 12.65 -21.14 6.26
N THR A 84 12.63 -20.80 7.56
CA THR A 84 11.39 -20.75 8.36
C THR A 84 10.42 -19.62 7.98
N ASP A 85 10.88 -18.56 7.32
CA ASP A 85 10.02 -17.45 6.86
C ASP A 85 9.52 -17.63 5.40
N LEU A 86 10.04 -18.64 4.69
CA LEU A 86 9.55 -19.03 3.37
C LEU A 86 8.57 -20.18 3.56
N HIS A 87 7.28 -19.85 3.61
CA HIS A 87 6.19 -20.82 3.61
C HIS A 87 6.28 -21.65 2.31
N MET A 88 6.89 -22.83 2.40
CA MET A 88 7.08 -23.74 1.28
C MET A 88 5.74 -24.39 0.92
N SER A 89 5.20 -24.05 -0.25
CA SER A 89 4.39 -25.01 -1.00
C SER A 89 5.35 -26.03 -1.61
N GLU A 90 5.18 -27.30 -1.24
CA GLU A 90 6.06 -28.43 -1.57
C GLU A 90 6.03 -28.88 -3.04
N ASP A 91 5.22 -28.27 -3.90
CA ASP A 91 5.05 -28.72 -5.28
C ASP A 91 5.47 -27.64 -6.27
N GLY A 92 6.65 -27.79 -6.89
CA GLY A 92 7.09 -26.84 -7.90
C GLY A 92 8.38 -27.24 -8.61
N ILE A 93 8.26 -28.02 -9.67
CA ILE A 93 9.33 -28.22 -10.65
C ILE A 93 9.77 -26.84 -11.15
N CYS A 94 11.04 -26.50 -10.94
CA CYS A 94 11.66 -25.28 -11.45
C CYS A 94 11.50 -25.20 -12.98
N ARG A 95 10.64 -24.29 -13.46
CA ARG A 95 10.50 -24.00 -14.88
C ARG A 95 10.91 -22.55 -15.16
N ARG A 96 12.01 -22.39 -15.89
CA ARG A 96 12.56 -21.09 -16.31
C ARG A 96 11.53 -20.22 -17.03
N GLU A 97 10.68 -20.87 -17.83
CA GLU A 97 9.55 -20.27 -18.55
C GLU A 97 8.57 -19.54 -17.62
N THR A 98 8.23 -20.11 -16.45
CA THR A 98 7.30 -19.50 -15.49
C THR A 98 7.89 -18.23 -14.86
N SER A 99 9.17 -18.25 -14.51
CA SER A 99 9.84 -17.08 -13.92
C SER A 99 10.00 -15.92 -14.92
N LEU A 100 10.32 -16.23 -16.18
CA LEU A 100 10.39 -15.21 -17.24
C LEU A 100 9.02 -14.61 -17.55
N LEU A 101 7.98 -15.45 -17.61
CA LEU A 101 6.61 -15.00 -17.83
C LEU A 101 6.10 -14.15 -16.66
N PHE A 102 6.40 -14.52 -15.42
CA PHE A 102 6.06 -13.74 -14.23
C PHE A 102 6.64 -12.33 -14.31
N LEU A 103 7.94 -12.21 -14.60
CA LEU A 103 8.62 -10.92 -14.73
C LEU A 103 8.05 -10.11 -15.90
N LEU A 104 7.80 -10.76 -17.04
CA LEU A 104 7.22 -10.12 -18.22
C LEU A 104 5.82 -9.56 -17.94
N LEU A 105 4.96 -10.33 -17.26
CA LEU A 105 3.62 -9.87 -16.89
C LEU A 105 3.68 -8.72 -15.89
N MET A 106 4.48 -8.85 -14.83
CA MET A 106 4.61 -7.83 -13.78
C MET A 106 5.19 -6.50 -14.30
N LEU A 107 6.30 -6.53 -15.04
CA LEU A 107 6.86 -5.30 -15.63
C LEU A 107 6.02 -4.81 -16.80
N GLY A 108 5.40 -5.72 -17.56
CA GLY A 108 4.50 -5.39 -18.66
C GLY A 108 3.27 -4.62 -18.20
N THR A 109 2.66 -5.00 -17.07
CA THR A 109 1.53 -4.24 -16.50
C THR A 109 1.93 -2.84 -16.06
N VAL A 110 3.11 -2.68 -15.43
CA VAL A 110 3.59 -1.36 -15.01
C VAL A 110 3.89 -0.50 -16.22
N TRP A 111 4.62 -1.03 -17.20
CA TRP A 111 4.96 -0.31 -18.42
C TRP A 111 3.72 0.12 -19.21
N MET A 112 2.74 -0.77 -19.35
CA MET A 112 1.48 -0.48 -20.02
C MET A 112 0.69 0.60 -19.27
N ALA A 113 0.56 0.47 -17.94
CA ALA A 113 -0.18 1.43 -17.12
C ALA A 113 0.46 2.84 -17.14
N VAL A 114 1.79 2.92 -17.04
CA VAL A 114 2.54 4.19 -17.15
C VAL A 114 2.43 4.77 -18.56
N SER A 115 2.50 3.95 -19.60
CA SER A 115 2.36 4.42 -20.99
C SER A 115 0.97 4.98 -21.25
N LEU A 116 -0.08 4.28 -20.81
CA LEU A 116 -1.47 4.73 -20.92
C LEU A 116 -1.72 6.03 -20.15
N PHE A 117 -1.16 6.15 -18.95
CA PHE A 117 -1.22 7.38 -18.16
C PHE A 117 -0.49 8.55 -18.83
N ASN A 118 0.70 8.31 -19.40
CA ASN A 118 1.52 9.35 -20.05
C ASN A 118 1.01 9.74 -21.45
N PHE A 119 0.14 8.96 -22.10
CA PHE A 119 -0.47 9.37 -23.37
C PHE A 119 -1.28 10.65 -23.26
N ASN A 120 -1.69 11.07 -22.05
CA ASN A 120 -2.32 12.37 -21.85
C ASN A 120 -1.33 13.54 -21.99
N LYS A 121 -0.04 13.35 -21.64
CA LYS A 121 0.99 14.42 -21.66
C LYS A 121 1.72 14.56 -23.00
N THR A 122 1.73 13.51 -23.83
CA THR A 122 2.43 13.56 -25.12
C THR A 122 1.60 14.27 -26.18
N TYR A 123 1.99 15.50 -26.52
CA TYR A 123 1.29 16.39 -27.45
C TYR A 123 1.26 15.93 -28.93
N ASN A 124 1.99 14.87 -29.31
CA ASN A 124 2.61 14.87 -30.64
C ASN A 124 2.28 13.74 -31.63
N LEU A 125 1.23 12.93 -31.43
CA LEU A 125 0.83 11.97 -32.49
C LEU A 125 -0.67 11.92 -32.83
N PHE A 126 -1.53 12.62 -32.10
CA PHE A 126 -2.98 12.51 -32.29
C PHE A 126 -3.69 13.87 -32.42
N CYS A 127 -2.98 14.85 -33.00
CA CYS A 127 -3.56 16.17 -33.24
C CYS A 127 -4.27 16.30 -34.61
N PHE A 128 -4.31 15.23 -35.43
CA PHE A 128 -4.97 15.24 -36.74
C PHE A 128 -6.42 14.70 -36.75
N ALA A 129 -6.93 14.16 -35.64
CA ALA A 129 -8.31 13.69 -35.58
C ALA A 129 -9.03 14.28 -34.37
N ASN A 130 -9.95 15.22 -34.65
CA ASN A 130 -11.10 15.68 -33.88
C ASN A 130 -10.98 16.12 -32.41
N ASN A 131 -11.57 17.30 -32.15
CA ASN A 131 -11.84 17.95 -30.86
C ASN A 131 -12.66 17.09 -29.86
N ASP A 132 -13.20 15.94 -30.30
CA ASP A 132 -13.91 14.92 -29.49
C ASP A 132 -12.99 13.97 -28.70
N ASN A 133 -11.68 14.03 -28.93
CA ASN A 133 -10.72 13.06 -28.41
C ASN A 133 -10.04 13.47 -27.08
N ALA A 134 -10.27 14.68 -26.58
CA ALA A 134 -9.76 15.12 -25.29
C ALA A 134 -10.42 14.35 -24.14
N SER A 135 -11.76 14.27 -24.11
CA SER A 135 -12.50 13.54 -23.07
C SER A 135 -12.24 12.03 -23.13
N LYS A 136 -12.02 11.47 -24.32
CA LYS A 136 -11.64 10.05 -24.48
C LYS A 136 -10.23 9.75 -23.95
N ARG A 137 -9.31 10.70 -24.07
CA ARG A 137 -7.94 10.59 -23.55
C ARG A 137 -7.90 10.72 -22.04
N GLU A 138 -8.69 11.63 -21.47
CA GLU A 138 -8.89 11.76 -20.03
C GLU A 138 -9.50 10.48 -19.46
N LEU A 139 -10.56 9.95 -20.08
CA LEU A 139 -11.17 8.68 -19.71
C LEU A 139 -10.16 7.52 -19.79
N LEU A 140 -9.37 7.44 -20.84
CA LEU A 140 -8.35 6.39 -20.99
C LEU A 140 -7.22 6.50 -19.96
N ALA A 141 -6.86 7.72 -19.53
CA ALA A 141 -5.89 7.94 -18.47
C ALA A 141 -6.44 7.50 -17.11
N ASP A 142 -7.72 7.77 -16.82
CA ASP A 142 -8.38 7.36 -15.58
C ASP A 142 -8.55 5.83 -15.50
N TYR A 143 -8.85 5.17 -16.62
CA TYR A 143 -8.98 3.71 -16.72
C TYR A 143 -7.67 2.98 -17.07
N ALA A 144 -6.53 3.67 -17.11
CA ALA A 144 -5.24 3.11 -17.52
C ALA A 144 -4.86 1.84 -16.73
N LEU A 145 -5.04 1.86 -15.41
CA LEU A 145 -4.68 0.75 -14.53
C LEU A 145 -5.61 -0.47 -14.72
N PRO A 146 -6.97 -0.35 -14.61
CA PRO A 146 -7.87 -1.47 -14.93
C PRO A 146 -7.68 -2.03 -16.34
N CYS A 147 -7.51 -1.18 -17.35
CA CYS A 147 -7.27 -1.62 -18.72
C CYS A 147 -5.97 -2.43 -18.84
N SER A 148 -4.89 -1.98 -18.20
CA SER A 148 -3.60 -2.70 -18.22
C SER A 148 -3.72 -4.09 -17.58
N VAL A 149 -4.41 -4.19 -16.44
CA VAL A 149 -4.67 -5.48 -15.77
C VAL A 149 -5.45 -6.43 -16.66
N ILE A 150 -6.53 -5.96 -17.29
CA ILE A 150 -7.36 -6.80 -18.17
C ILE A 150 -6.57 -7.28 -19.39
N ILE A 151 -5.83 -6.40 -20.06
CA ILE A 151 -5.06 -6.73 -21.27
C ILE A 151 -3.95 -7.75 -20.94
N LEU A 152 -3.18 -7.51 -19.88
CA LEU A 152 -2.08 -8.41 -19.50
C LEU A 152 -2.58 -9.73 -18.91
N SER A 153 -3.73 -9.74 -18.21
CA SER A 153 -4.38 -10.97 -17.79
C SER A 153 -4.86 -11.79 -18.99
N PHE A 154 -5.42 -11.14 -20.01
CA PHE A 154 -5.81 -11.80 -21.26
C PHE A 154 -4.60 -12.38 -21.99
N ILE A 155 -3.50 -11.63 -22.10
CA ILE A 155 -2.25 -12.12 -22.70
C ILE A 155 -1.69 -13.31 -21.90
N GLY A 156 -1.60 -13.18 -20.58
CA GLY A 156 -1.09 -14.23 -19.71
C GLY A 156 -1.89 -15.53 -19.77
N SER A 157 -3.22 -15.43 -19.81
CA SER A 157 -4.11 -16.61 -19.82
C SER A 157 -4.32 -17.21 -21.22
N PHE A 158 -4.44 -16.39 -22.27
CA PHE A 158 -4.79 -16.86 -23.61
C PHE A 158 -3.57 -17.10 -24.52
N VAL A 159 -2.56 -16.21 -24.49
CA VAL A 159 -1.36 -16.33 -25.35
C VAL A 159 -0.37 -17.32 -24.74
N PHE A 160 -0.20 -17.30 -23.42
CA PHE A 160 0.76 -18.15 -22.70
C PHE A 160 0.09 -19.32 -21.97
N ARG A 161 -0.96 -19.90 -22.56
CA ARG A 161 -1.74 -21.01 -21.98
C ARG A 161 -0.88 -22.25 -21.65
N ASP A 162 0.20 -22.46 -22.39
CA ASP A 162 1.08 -23.62 -22.25
C ASP A 162 2.02 -23.51 -21.03
N ILE A 163 2.18 -22.32 -20.45
CA ILE A 163 3.06 -22.07 -19.32
C ILE A 163 2.22 -22.01 -18.04
N PRO A 164 2.53 -22.83 -17.01
CA PRO A 164 1.78 -22.78 -15.76
C PRO A 164 2.09 -21.46 -15.04
N VAL A 165 1.07 -20.61 -14.93
CA VAL A 165 1.09 -19.40 -14.08
C VAL A 165 0.40 -19.70 -12.75
N GLU A 166 0.86 -19.04 -11.68
CA GLU A 166 0.16 -19.09 -10.40
C GLU A 166 -1.11 -18.25 -10.47
N HIS A 167 -2.24 -18.88 -10.15
CA HIS A 167 -3.55 -18.25 -10.10
C HIS A 167 -3.95 -17.98 -8.66
N PHE A 168 -4.91 -17.08 -8.47
CA PHE A 168 -5.47 -16.79 -7.15
C PHE A 168 -6.09 -18.06 -6.53
N ARG A 169 -5.54 -18.52 -5.39
CA ARG A 169 -6.08 -19.64 -4.63
C ARG A 169 -7.27 -19.15 -3.81
N TYR A 170 -8.42 -19.79 -3.97
CA TYR A 170 -9.60 -19.53 -3.17
C TYR A 170 -10.13 -20.85 -2.59
N ASP A 171 -10.62 -20.79 -1.36
CA ASP A 171 -11.35 -21.89 -0.74
C ASP A 171 -12.85 -21.76 -1.10
N GLU A 172 -13.47 -22.86 -1.54
CA GLU A 172 -14.90 -22.86 -1.92
C GLU A 172 -15.84 -22.81 -0.70
N GLU A 173 -15.35 -23.11 0.50
CA GLU A 173 -16.16 -23.16 1.72
C GLU A 173 -16.14 -21.85 2.51
N LEU A 174 -17.28 -21.17 2.58
CA LEU A 174 -17.54 -20.09 3.54
C LEU A 174 -17.67 -20.64 4.96
N GLN A 175 -16.54 -20.80 5.66
CA GLN A 175 -16.53 -21.27 7.04
C GLN A 175 -16.89 -20.16 8.03
N PHE A 176 -18.19 -19.92 8.22
CA PHE A 176 -18.70 -19.06 9.29
C PHE A 176 -18.48 -19.72 10.66
N LYS A 177 -17.31 -19.48 11.27
CA LYS A 177 -16.97 -20.00 12.60
C LYS A 177 -17.17 -18.91 13.64
N ARG A 178 -18.19 -19.05 14.48
CA ARG A 178 -18.35 -18.22 15.69
C ARG A 178 -17.16 -18.44 16.61
N ALA A 179 -16.55 -17.35 17.09
CA ALA A 179 -15.46 -17.45 18.04
C ALA A 179 -15.93 -18.00 19.39
N ARG A 180 -15.41 -19.16 19.80
CA ARG A 180 -15.60 -19.70 21.16
C ARG A 180 -14.64 -18.98 22.11
N LEU A 181 -15.17 -18.04 22.89
CA LEU A 181 -14.43 -17.25 23.88
C LEU A 181 -14.35 -17.95 25.25
N GLU A 182 -15.23 -18.93 25.49
CA GLU A 182 -15.48 -19.55 26.80
C GLU A 182 -14.36 -20.52 27.24
N ASP A 183 -13.59 -21.06 26.31
CA ASP A 183 -12.55 -22.06 26.59
C ASP A 183 -11.18 -21.44 26.96
N LEU A 184 -11.08 -20.11 27.07
CA LEU A 184 -9.80 -19.41 27.15
C LEU A 184 -9.29 -19.22 28.60
N PRO A 185 -8.05 -19.64 28.94
CA PRO A 185 -7.52 -19.44 30.28
C PRO A 185 -7.28 -17.95 30.58
N TRP A 186 -7.39 -17.57 31.86
CA TRP A 186 -7.23 -16.17 32.31
C TRP A 186 -5.87 -15.55 31.94
N THR A 187 -4.80 -16.34 31.93
CA THR A 187 -3.47 -15.89 31.50
C THR A 187 -3.44 -15.46 30.03
N ALA A 188 -4.14 -16.19 29.17
CA ALA A 188 -4.28 -15.84 27.75
C ALA A 188 -5.10 -14.56 27.58
N PHE A 189 -6.09 -14.31 28.44
CA PHE A 189 -6.85 -13.07 28.42
C PHE A 189 -5.98 -11.83 28.67
N GLY A 190 -5.07 -11.90 29.66
CA GLY A 190 -4.08 -10.84 29.92
C GLY A 190 -3.10 -10.63 28.76
N ALA A 191 -2.61 -11.72 28.14
CA ALA A 191 -1.76 -11.62 26.95
C ALA A 191 -2.52 -10.99 25.76
N CYS A 192 -3.79 -11.33 25.58
CA CYS A 192 -4.64 -10.75 24.53
C CYS A 192 -4.88 -9.26 24.74
N MET A 193 -4.95 -8.78 25.99
CA MET A 193 -5.06 -7.34 26.29
C MET A 193 -3.83 -6.56 25.79
N GLY A 194 -2.62 -7.07 26.03
CA GLY A 194 -1.38 -6.43 25.55
C GLY A 194 -1.29 -6.40 24.02
N LEU A 195 -1.65 -7.50 23.37
CA LEU A 195 -1.70 -7.56 21.90
C LEU A 195 -2.80 -6.65 21.33
N GLY A 196 -3.98 -6.62 21.96
CA GLY A 196 -5.09 -5.76 21.58
C GLY A 196 -4.76 -4.28 21.72
N PHE A 197 -4.00 -3.90 22.75
CA PHE A 197 -3.49 -2.55 22.92
C PHE A 197 -2.55 -2.14 21.77
N SER A 198 -1.55 -2.96 21.45
CA SER A 198 -0.64 -2.65 20.32
C SER A 198 -1.40 -2.56 18.99
N LEU A 199 -2.33 -3.49 18.73
CA LEU A 199 -3.18 -3.47 17.55
C LEU A 199 -4.05 -2.19 17.48
N SER A 200 -4.58 -1.74 18.61
CA SER A 200 -5.39 -0.52 18.67
C SER A 200 -4.59 0.74 18.37
N LEU A 201 -3.32 0.78 18.74
CA LEU A 201 -2.43 1.88 18.37
C LEU A 201 -2.17 1.90 16.87
N LEU A 202 -2.01 0.75 16.25
CA LEU A 202 -1.85 0.64 14.79
C LEU A 202 -3.09 1.18 14.06
N PHE A 203 -4.28 0.70 14.43
CA PHE A 203 -5.53 1.12 13.81
C PHE A 203 -5.83 2.60 14.04
N PHE A 204 -5.54 3.09 15.25
CA PHE A 204 -5.62 4.51 15.54
C PHE A 204 -4.72 5.34 14.62
N MET A 205 -3.48 4.90 14.41
CA MET A 205 -2.52 5.59 13.58
C MET A 205 -2.86 5.56 12.09
N ASP A 206 -3.15 4.39 11.54
CA ASP A 206 -3.48 4.24 10.12
C ASP A 206 -4.74 5.01 9.74
N GLN A 207 -5.78 4.96 10.58
CA GLN A 207 -7.02 5.69 10.35
C GLN A 207 -6.78 7.21 10.39
N ASN A 208 -6.04 7.69 11.38
CA ASN A 208 -5.75 9.11 11.55
C ASN A 208 -4.86 9.66 10.44
N ILE A 209 -3.80 8.95 10.04
CA ILE A 209 -2.92 9.38 8.95
C ILE A 209 -3.67 9.37 7.62
N SER A 210 -4.46 8.32 7.35
CA SER A 210 -5.28 8.25 6.12
C SER A 210 -6.30 9.40 6.07
N ALA A 211 -6.99 9.65 7.18
CA ALA A 211 -7.93 10.76 7.27
C ALA A 211 -7.24 12.13 7.17
N ALA A 212 -6.03 12.30 7.72
CA ALA A 212 -5.25 13.53 7.60
C ALA A 212 -4.85 13.81 6.15
N MET A 213 -4.36 12.79 5.43
CA MET A 213 -3.99 12.93 4.02
C MET A 213 -5.19 13.24 3.12
N VAL A 214 -6.35 12.64 3.38
CA VAL A 214 -7.59 12.97 2.65
C VAL A 214 -8.04 14.40 2.96
N ASN A 215 -7.99 14.80 4.23
CA ASN A 215 -8.38 16.13 4.69
C ASN A 215 -7.29 17.20 4.52
N ASN A 216 -6.23 16.90 3.76
CA ASN A 216 -5.17 17.87 3.49
C ASN A 216 -5.79 19.14 2.85
N PRO A 217 -5.43 20.35 3.31
CA PRO A 217 -5.97 21.60 2.77
C PRO A 217 -5.74 21.76 1.25
N CYS A 218 -4.74 21.06 0.68
CA CYS A 218 -4.53 21.00 -0.77
C CYS A 218 -5.72 20.41 -1.54
N ASN A 219 -6.48 19.49 -0.94
CA ASN A 219 -7.63 18.85 -1.56
C ASN A 219 -8.89 19.73 -1.55
N LYS A 220 -8.88 20.88 -0.85
CA LYS A 220 -10.00 21.85 -0.80
C LYS A 220 -11.37 21.21 -0.55
N LEU A 221 -11.43 20.25 0.38
CA LEU A 221 -12.69 19.64 0.80
C LEU A 221 -13.58 20.69 1.49
N LYS A 222 -14.90 20.58 1.28
CA LYS A 222 -15.89 21.55 1.80
C LYS A 222 -16.50 21.11 3.11
N LYS A 223 -16.65 19.80 3.33
CA LYS A 223 -17.20 19.26 4.57
C LYS A 223 -16.11 19.17 5.65
N GLY A 224 -16.53 19.37 6.90
CA GLY A 224 -15.64 19.26 8.07
C GLY A 224 -15.18 17.81 8.31
N CYS A 225 -14.06 17.68 9.01
CA CYS A 225 -13.46 16.40 9.39
C CYS A 225 -14.08 15.83 10.68
N ALA A 226 -14.25 14.51 10.73
CA ALA A 226 -14.92 13.80 11.82
C ALA A 226 -14.08 12.63 12.37
N TYR A 227 -12.82 12.91 12.73
CA TYR A 227 -11.86 11.88 13.16
C TYR A 227 -12.35 10.97 14.31
N HIS A 228 -13.07 11.53 15.29
CA HIS A 228 -13.60 10.78 16.44
C HIS A 228 -14.70 9.80 16.03
N LEU A 229 -15.59 10.23 15.12
CA LEU A 229 -16.69 9.41 14.65
C LEU A 229 -16.16 8.26 13.78
N ASP A 230 -15.18 8.56 12.92
CA ASP A 230 -14.55 7.54 12.07
C ASP A 230 -13.89 6.45 12.92
N LEU A 231 -13.14 6.84 13.97
CA LEU A 231 -12.51 5.89 14.89
C LEU A 231 -13.54 5.04 15.66
N PHE A 232 -14.64 5.66 16.11
CA PHE A 232 -15.71 4.97 16.82
C PHE A 232 -16.40 3.94 15.93
N VAL A 233 -16.71 4.29 14.68
CA VAL A 233 -17.34 3.39 13.70
C VAL A 233 -16.42 2.22 13.37
N VAL A 234 -15.12 2.48 13.13
CA VAL A 234 -14.12 1.42 12.89
C VAL A 234 -14.01 0.49 14.10
N GLY A 235 -14.02 1.03 15.32
CA GLY A 235 -14.00 0.23 16.55
C GLY A 235 -15.20 -0.72 16.65
N ILE A 236 -16.41 -0.21 16.44
CA ILE A 236 -17.65 -1.02 16.48
C ILE A 236 -17.63 -2.11 15.40
N LEU A 237 -17.30 -1.75 14.15
CA LEU A 237 -17.25 -2.70 13.04
C LEU A 237 -16.25 -3.82 13.29
N ASN A 238 -15.05 -3.47 13.79
CA ASN A 238 -14.04 -4.46 14.16
C ASN A 238 -14.47 -5.36 15.32
N GLY A 239 -15.29 -4.85 16.24
CA GLY A 239 -15.87 -5.66 17.31
C GLY A 239 -16.78 -6.75 16.74
N PHE A 240 -17.65 -6.38 15.80
CA PHE A 240 -18.50 -7.34 15.09
C PHE A 240 -17.68 -8.34 14.26
N LEU A 241 -16.71 -7.88 13.45
CA LEU A 241 -15.83 -8.74 12.65
C LEU A 241 -15.09 -9.74 13.54
N SER A 242 -14.63 -9.30 14.72
CA SER A 242 -13.88 -10.14 15.65
C SER A 242 -14.71 -11.27 16.26
N LEU A 243 -16.02 -11.06 16.49
CA LEU A 243 -16.94 -12.11 17.00
C LEU A 243 -17.17 -13.24 15.99
N TYR A 244 -17.20 -12.88 14.70
CA TYR A 244 -17.37 -13.82 13.59
C TYR A 244 -16.05 -14.34 13.02
N ALA A 245 -14.91 -14.01 13.65
CA ALA A 245 -13.57 -14.34 13.20
C ALA A 245 -13.25 -13.87 11.76
N PHE A 246 -13.88 -12.77 11.33
CA PHE A 246 -13.56 -12.10 10.08
C PHE A 246 -12.33 -11.21 10.22
N PRO A 247 -11.58 -10.99 9.11
CA PRO A 247 -10.44 -10.08 9.10
C PRO A 247 -10.88 -8.67 9.50
N TRP A 248 -10.04 -8.03 10.31
CA TRP A 248 -10.28 -6.66 10.76
C TRP A 248 -10.08 -5.65 9.62
N MET A 249 -10.87 -4.58 9.66
CA MET A 249 -10.84 -3.50 8.68
C MET A 249 -10.23 -2.24 9.29
N HIS A 250 -9.40 -1.56 8.51
CA HIS A 250 -8.75 -0.30 8.90
C HIS A 250 -8.67 0.63 7.68
N GLY A 251 -8.32 1.90 7.91
CA GLY A 251 -8.13 2.86 6.85
C GLY A 251 -6.98 2.45 5.91
N VAL A 252 -7.28 2.33 4.61
CA VAL A 252 -6.30 1.89 3.61
C VAL A 252 -5.58 3.09 2.99
N LEU A 253 -4.27 3.16 3.24
CA LEU A 253 -3.29 3.93 2.47
C LEU A 253 -2.86 3.02 1.30
N PRO A 254 -2.76 3.42 0.01
CA PRO A 254 -2.95 4.69 -0.71
C PRO A 254 -4.32 4.79 -1.41
N HIS A 255 -5.21 3.83 -1.20
CA HIS A 255 -6.51 3.78 -1.86
C HIS A 255 -7.39 5.00 -1.53
N SER A 256 -7.39 5.45 -0.26
CA SER A 256 -8.18 6.59 0.20
C SER A 256 -7.81 7.91 -0.51
N PRO A 257 -6.53 8.35 -0.56
CA PRO A 257 -6.16 9.56 -1.31
C PRO A 257 -6.31 9.38 -2.83
N LEU A 258 -6.08 8.18 -3.39
CA LEU A 258 -6.31 7.92 -4.81
C LEU A 258 -7.79 8.06 -5.19
N HIS A 259 -8.70 7.57 -4.33
CA HIS A 259 -10.14 7.75 -4.53
C HIS A 259 -10.52 9.22 -4.54
N VAL A 260 -9.98 10.02 -3.62
CA VAL A 260 -10.21 11.47 -3.58
C VAL A 260 -9.65 12.15 -4.82
N ARG A 261 -8.46 11.75 -5.28
CA ARG A 261 -7.83 12.26 -6.51
C ARG A 261 -8.66 11.95 -7.74
N SER A 262 -9.25 10.75 -7.85
CA SER A 262 -10.16 10.42 -8.97
C SER A 262 -11.48 11.22 -8.97
N LEU A 263 -11.83 11.83 -7.84
CA LEU A 263 -13.01 12.70 -7.70
C LEU A 263 -12.65 14.20 -7.77
N ALA A 264 -11.36 14.50 -7.93
CA ALA A 264 -10.82 15.84 -7.97
C ALA A 264 -10.72 16.35 -9.40
N ASP A 265 -11.20 17.56 -9.64
CA ASP A 265 -10.94 18.28 -10.88
C ASP A 265 -9.56 18.96 -10.74
N VAL A 266 -8.61 18.50 -11.55
CA VAL A 266 -7.22 18.98 -11.57
C VAL A 266 -7.06 19.99 -12.72
N GLU A 267 -6.63 21.20 -12.40
CA GLU A 267 -6.24 22.20 -13.39
C GLU A 267 -4.72 22.31 -13.45
N GLU A 268 -4.19 22.38 -14.67
CA GLU A 268 -2.81 22.76 -14.91
C GLU A 268 -2.71 24.30 -14.85
N ARG A 269 -1.93 24.83 -13.91
CA ARG A 269 -1.59 26.24 -13.86
C ARG A 269 -0.11 26.44 -14.10
N VAL A 270 0.19 27.26 -15.08
CA VAL A 270 1.57 27.67 -15.37
C VAL A 270 1.93 28.81 -14.44
N ASP A 271 2.81 28.55 -13.49
CA ASP A 271 3.42 29.59 -12.67
C ASP A 271 4.91 29.68 -13.01
N GLN A 272 5.34 30.86 -13.46
CA GLN A 272 6.74 31.17 -13.80
C GLN A 272 7.40 30.19 -14.77
N GLY A 273 6.66 29.72 -15.77
CA GLY A 273 7.17 28.80 -16.81
C GLY A 273 7.17 27.32 -16.41
N HIS A 274 6.76 26.97 -15.19
CA HIS A 274 6.53 25.59 -14.76
C HIS A 274 5.03 25.30 -14.65
N VAL A 275 4.62 24.14 -15.16
CA VAL A 275 3.23 23.67 -15.10
C VAL A 275 3.01 22.93 -13.79
N TYR A 276 2.10 23.43 -12.94
CA TYR A 276 1.69 22.79 -11.70
C TYR A 276 0.26 22.28 -11.82
N GLU A 277 0.07 21.02 -11.46
CA GLU A 277 -1.26 20.42 -11.30
C GLU A 277 -1.84 20.84 -9.93
N ILE A 278 -2.89 21.65 -9.93
CA ILE A 278 -3.59 22.04 -8.70
C ILE A 278 -5.02 21.52 -8.70
N ILE A 279 -5.43 20.95 -7.56
CA ILE A 279 -6.81 20.53 -7.33
C ILE A 279 -7.68 21.78 -7.14
N VAL A 280 -8.70 21.94 -7.97
CA VAL A 280 -9.63 23.08 -7.94
C VAL A 280 -10.77 22.79 -7.00
N LYS A 281 -11.38 21.61 -7.18
CA LYS A 281 -12.58 21.17 -6.47
C LYS A 281 -12.62 19.65 -6.44
N VAL A 282 -13.09 19.09 -5.33
CA VAL A 282 -13.36 17.66 -5.18
C VAL A 282 -14.87 17.43 -5.11
N ARG A 283 -15.36 16.43 -5.83
CA ARG A 283 -16.75 15.96 -5.75
C ARG A 283 -16.91 14.99 -4.58
N GLU A 284 -17.40 15.48 -3.44
CA GLU A 284 -17.69 14.64 -2.28
C GLU A 284 -19.01 13.85 -2.46
N THR A 285 -18.90 12.58 -2.83
CA THR A 285 -20.06 11.70 -3.04
C THR A 285 -20.05 10.50 -2.08
N ARG A 286 -21.24 10.04 -1.66
CA ARG A 286 -21.40 8.81 -0.86
C ARG A 286 -21.64 7.58 -1.74
N LEU A 287 -22.11 7.79 -2.97
CA LEU A 287 -22.52 6.73 -3.88
C LEU A 287 -21.35 5.88 -4.33
N THR A 288 -20.19 6.48 -4.62
CA THR A 288 -19.00 5.74 -5.10
C THR A 288 -18.52 4.71 -4.09
N GLY A 289 -18.49 5.06 -2.79
CA GLY A 289 -18.13 4.14 -1.72
C GLY A 289 -19.16 3.02 -1.53
N ILE A 290 -20.46 3.33 -1.58
CA ILE A 290 -21.51 2.30 -1.46
C ILE A 290 -21.45 1.34 -2.65
N VAL A 291 -21.33 1.87 -3.88
CA VAL A 291 -21.25 1.07 -5.10
C VAL A 291 -20.01 0.19 -5.10
N SER A 292 -18.85 0.70 -4.69
CA SER A 292 -17.63 -0.11 -4.62
C SER A 292 -17.76 -1.28 -3.65
N HIS A 293 -18.34 -1.06 -2.46
CA HIS A 293 -18.53 -2.13 -1.46
C HIS A 293 -19.59 -3.15 -1.92
N ILE A 294 -20.65 -2.71 -2.60
CA ILE A 294 -21.62 -3.62 -3.22
C ILE A 294 -20.96 -4.47 -4.31
N LEU A 295 -20.10 -3.86 -5.14
CA LEU A 295 -19.36 -4.58 -6.18
C LEU A 295 -18.34 -5.57 -5.61
N ILE A 296 -17.65 -5.22 -4.51
CA ILE A 296 -16.78 -6.15 -3.77
C ILE A 296 -17.61 -7.31 -3.18
N GLY A 297 -18.82 -7.03 -2.67
CA GLY A 297 -19.73 -8.09 -2.21
C GLY A 297 -20.19 -9.00 -3.35
N LEU A 298 -20.52 -8.42 -4.52
CA LEU A 298 -20.89 -9.16 -5.72
C LEU A 298 -19.72 -9.97 -6.28
N SER A 299 -18.48 -9.48 -6.09
CA SER A 299 -17.28 -10.13 -6.62
C SER A 299 -17.04 -11.50 -5.98
N VAL A 300 -17.57 -11.77 -4.78
CA VAL A 300 -17.54 -13.11 -4.17
C VAL A 300 -18.19 -14.18 -5.06
N PHE A 301 -19.29 -13.84 -5.75
CA PHE A 301 -19.93 -14.74 -6.72
C PHE A 301 -19.13 -14.90 -8.02
N LEU A 302 -18.22 -13.97 -8.28
CA LEU A 302 -17.40 -13.88 -9.50
C LEU A 302 -15.99 -14.50 -9.31
N ILE A 303 -15.69 -15.00 -8.10
CA ILE A 303 -14.42 -15.68 -7.78
C ILE A 303 -14.14 -16.87 -8.71
N PRO A 304 -15.05 -17.85 -8.91
CA PRO A 304 -14.72 -19.04 -9.71
C PRO A 304 -14.46 -18.70 -11.18
N TYR A 305 -15.23 -17.76 -11.74
CA TYR A 305 -15.06 -17.24 -13.09
C TYR A 305 -15.52 -15.79 -13.14
N PRO A 306 -14.78 -14.84 -13.77
CA PRO A 306 -13.45 -14.92 -14.40
C PRO A 306 -12.25 -14.57 -13.50
N MET A 307 -12.41 -14.25 -12.21
CA MET A 307 -11.28 -13.78 -11.38
C MET A 307 -10.14 -14.81 -11.23
N ALA A 308 -10.46 -16.11 -11.30
CA ALA A 308 -9.45 -17.17 -11.34
C ALA A 308 -8.47 -17.06 -12.52
N TYR A 309 -8.81 -16.37 -13.61
CA TYR A 309 -7.94 -16.18 -14.77
C TYR A 309 -6.90 -15.07 -14.60
N ILE A 310 -6.97 -14.28 -13.53
CA ILE A 310 -6.02 -13.18 -13.28
C ILE A 310 -4.75 -13.77 -12.65
N PRO A 311 -3.58 -13.74 -13.33
CA PRO A 311 -2.33 -14.24 -12.77
C PRO A 311 -1.88 -13.36 -11.59
N THR A 312 -1.30 -13.96 -10.56
CA THR A 312 -0.75 -13.21 -9.40
C THR A 312 0.31 -12.20 -9.83
N ALA A 313 1.12 -12.52 -10.84
CA ALA A 313 2.12 -11.64 -11.45
C ALA A 313 1.56 -10.28 -11.91
N VAL A 314 0.32 -10.26 -12.41
CA VAL A 314 -0.35 -9.03 -12.87
C VAL A 314 -0.77 -8.17 -11.68
N LEU A 315 -1.17 -8.79 -10.57
CA LEU A 315 -1.53 -8.09 -9.34
C LEU A 315 -0.30 -7.47 -8.67
N ASP A 316 0.84 -8.16 -8.68
CA ASP A 316 2.10 -7.62 -8.16
C ASP A 316 2.58 -6.42 -8.99
N GLY A 317 2.35 -6.47 -10.30
CA GLY A 317 2.58 -5.33 -11.18
C GLY A 317 1.64 -4.15 -10.90
N LEU A 318 0.38 -4.42 -10.52
CA LEU A 318 -0.55 -3.38 -10.03
C LEU A 318 -0.04 -2.76 -8.72
N PHE A 319 0.42 -3.56 -7.75
CA PHE A 319 0.98 -3.03 -6.50
C PHE A 319 2.24 -2.21 -6.74
N LEU A 320 3.11 -2.65 -7.65
CA LEU A 320 4.30 -1.90 -8.05
C LEU A 320 3.95 -0.58 -8.75
N TYR A 321 2.92 -0.55 -9.59
CA TYR A 321 2.42 0.69 -10.19
C TYR A 321 1.87 1.65 -9.12
N MET A 322 1.10 1.15 -8.14
CA MET A 322 0.62 1.95 -7.01
C MET A 322 1.77 2.51 -6.18
N ALA A 323 2.83 1.72 -5.97
CA ALA A 323 4.06 2.19 -5.32
C ALA A 323 4.70 3.35 -6.09
N ILE A 324 4.94 3.21 -7.40
CA ILE A 324 5.56 4.25 -8.24
C ILE A 324 4.72 5.52 -8.29
N THR A 325 3.40 5.39 -8.49
CA THR A 325 2.50 6.56 -8.57
C THR A 325 2.36 7.28 -7.23
N SER A 326 2.47 6.59 -6.10
CA SER A 326 2.48 7.22 -4.77
C SER A 326 3.75 8.03 -4.47
N LEU A 327 4.87 7.76 -5.17
CA LEU A 327 6.08 8.58 -5.09
C LEU A 327 5.89 9.92 -5.82
N ASN A 328 5.12 9.92 -6.93
CA ASN A 328 4.82 11.12 -7.70
C ASN A 328 3.85 12.03 -6.94
N GLY A 329 4.36 13.16 -6.45
CA GLY A 329 3.63 14.13 -5.64
C GLY A 329 3.93 14.06 -4.13
N ASN A 330 4.83 13.17 -3.71
CA ASN A 330 5.35 13.18 -2.34
C ASN A 330 6.53 14.17 -2.23
N GLN A 331 6.37 15.24 -1.44
CA GLN A 331 7.41 16.26 -1.28
C GLN A 331 8.69 15.73 -0.63
N MET A 332 8.60 14.70 0.23
CA MET A 332 9.79 14.04 0.75
C MET A 332 10.59 13.40 -0.38
N PHE A 333 9.93 12.70 -1.32
CA PHE A 333 10.59 12.09 -2.46
C PHE A 333 11.21 13.14 -3.39
N GLU A 334 10.50 14.23 -3.68
CA GLU A 334 11.06 15.36 -4.44
C GLU A 334 12.34 15.90 -3.79
N ARG A 335 12.34 16.09 -2.46
CA ARG A 335 13.51 16.56 -1.73
C ARG A 335 14.64 15.53 -1.64
N ILE A 336 14.34 14.23 -1.65
CA ILE A 336 15.35 13.18 -1.78
C ILE A 336 16.00 13.26 -3.18
N THR A 337 15.21 13.46 -4.23
CA THR A 337 15.72 13.64 -5.60
C THR A 337 16.63 14.88 -5.70
N LEU A 338 16.35 15.95 -4.96
CA LEU A 338 17.24 17.13 -4.89
C LEU A 338 18.65 16.82 -4.34
N LEU A 339 18.83 15.76 -3.53
CA LEU A 339 20.16 15.33 -3.07
C LEU A 339 21.02 14.78 -4.21
N PHE A 340 20.38 14.19 -5.23
CA PHE A 340 21.06 13.60 -6.38
C PHE A 340 21.10 14.53 -7.60
N MET A 341 20.37 15.65 -7.56
CA MET A 341 20.29 16.58 -8.67
C MET A 341 21.34 17.69 -8.57
N GLU A 342 21.90 18.10 -9.72
CA GLU A 342 22.82 19.24 -9.78
C GLU A 342 22.10 20.56 -9.45
N GLN A 343 22.82 21.48 -8.78
CA GLN A 343 22.28 22.76 -8.30
C GLN A 343 21.68 23.63 -9.41
N ALA A 344 22.22 23.55 -10.63
CA ALA A 344 21.73 24.31 -11.78
C ALA A 344 20.33 23.87 -12.25
N ALA A 345 19.93 22.63 -11.97
CA ALA A 345 18.66 22.06 -12.43
C ALA A 345 17.52 22.22 -11.41
N TYR A 346 17.75 22.89 -10.27
CA TYR A 346 16.77 22.97 -9.19
C TYR A 346 15.48 23.68 -9.66
N PRO A 347 14.30 23.04 -9.48
CA PRO A 347 13.04 23.68 -9.84
C PRO A 347 12.81 24.88 -8.92
N PRO A 348 12.17 25.96 -9.39
CA PRO A 348 11.92 27.16 -8.61
C PRO A 348 10.73 26.97 -7.63
N ASN A 349 10.85 26.02 -6.70
CA ASN A 349 9.83 25.77 -5.68
C ASN A 349 9.91 26.80 -4.54
N HIS A 350 8.77 27.06 -3.89
CA HIS A 350 8.63 28.04 -2.80
C HIS A 350 9.64 27.85 -1.65
N TYR A 351 9.89 26.61 -1.25
CA TYR A 351 10.79 26.29 -0.14
C TYR A 351 12.27 26.47 -0.50
N ILE A 352 12.67 26.26 -1.77
CA ILE A 352 14.05 26.45 -2.24
C ILE A 352 14.44 27.94 -2.20
N ARG A 353 13.48 28.84 -2.37
CA ARG A 353 13.70 30.29 -2.37
C ARG A 353 13.88 30.89 -0.98
N ARG A 354 13.22 30.30 0.03
CA ARG A 354 13.17 30.88 1.38
C ARG A 354 14.22 30.33 2.33
N CYS A 355 14.64 29.09 2.13
CA CYS A 355 15.52 28.39 3.07
C CYS A 355 16.90 28.11 2.47
N PRO A 356 17.99 28.25 3.25
CA PRO A 356 19.31 27.87 2.78
C PRO A 356 19.39 26.36 2.55
N GLN A 357 20.06 25.95 1.47
CA GLN A 357 20.12 24.57 1.00
C GLN A 357 20.61 23.57 2.05
N ARG A 358 21.59 23.94 2.87
CA ARG A 358 22.13 23.08 3.94
C ARG A 358 21.05 22.64 4.94
N LYS A 359 20.10 23.52 5.26
CA LYS A 359 18.99 23.22 6.17
C LYS A 359 18.00 22.25 5.52
N ILE A 360 17.74 22.41 4.22
CA ILE A 360 16.89 21.48 3.45
C ILE A 360 17.52 20.08 3.45
N HIS A 361 18.80 19.95 3.14
CA HIS A 361 19.47 18.63 3.12
C HIS A 361 19.62 18.00 4.50
N LEU A 362 19.87 18.79 5.55
CA LEU A 362 19.90 18.28 6.93
C LEU A 362 18.53 17.74 7.35
N PHE A 363 17.47 18.47 7.01
CA PHE A 363 16.09 18.05 7.28
C PHE A 363 15.73 16.77 6.53
N THR A 364 16.06 16.67 5.24
CA THR A 364 15.78 15.46 4.45
C THR A 364 16.56 14.25 4.95
N LEU A 365 17.82 14.42 5.33
CA LEU A 365 18.63 13.34 5.91
C LEU A 365 18.00 12.83 7.22
N CYS A 366 17.48 13.73 8.04
CA CYS A 366 16.75 13.35 9.25
C CYS A 366 15.47 12.56 8.94
N GLN A 367 14.69 12.98 7.94
CA GLN A 367 13.52 12.23 7.47
C GLN A 367 13.90 10.85 6.92
N MET A 368 15.02 10.73 6.20
CA MET A 368 15.51 9.44 5.72
C MET A 368 15.92 8.51 6.87
N VAL A 369 16.52 9.04 7.95
CA VAL A 369 16.83 8.26 9.15
C VAL A 369 15.54 7.75 9.81
N GLN A 370 14.52 8.60 9.93
CA GLN A 370 13.22 8.20 10.47
C GLN A 370 12.53 7.13 9.60
N LEU A 371 12.54 7.30 8.28
CA LEU A 371 12.02 6.30 7.35
C LEU A 371 12.81 4.98 7.44
N GLY A 372 14.13 5.04 7.51
CA GLY A 372 15.00 3.87 7.66
C GLY A 372 14.70 3.11 8.96
N LEU A 373 14.44 3.84 10.05
CA LEU A 373 13.99 3.25 11.31
C LEU A 373 12.65 2.51 11.13
N MET A 374 11.67 3.14 10.49
CA MET A 374 10.37 2.51 10.21
C MET A 374 10.51 1.26 9.34
N CYS A 375 11.32 1.31 8.28
CA CYS A 375 11.61 0.16 7.42
C CYS A 375 12.29 -0.97 8.19
N PHE A 376 13.26 -0.67 9.07
CA PHE A 376 13.96 -1.68 9.86
C PHE A 376 13.00 -2.46 10.77
N PHE A 377 12.12 -1.76 11.48
CA PHE A 377 11.13 -2.40 12.37
C PHE A 377 9.99 -3.07 11.59
N GLY A 378 9.55 -2.48 10.48
CA GLY A 378 8.48 -3.02 9.63
C GLY A 378 8.87 -4.30 8.90
N PHE A 379 10.08 -4.36 8.32
CA PHE A 379 10.55 -5.51 7.55
C PHE A 379 11.37 -6.52 8.37
N SER A 380 11.49 -6.32 9.69
CA SER A 380 12.20 -7.24 10.57
C SER A 380 11.63 -8.66 10.49
N PRO A 381 12.44 -9.73 10.43
CA PRO A 381 11.93 -11.11 10.37
C PRO A 381 11.25 -11.53 11.68
N TRP A 382 11.62 -10.93 12.81
CA TRP A 382 11.14 -11.34 14.13
C TRP A 382 9.70 -10.86 14.38
N PRO A 383 8.71 -11.75 14.60
CA PRO A 383 7.32 -11.36 14.84
C PRO A 383 7.14 -10.41 16.03
N TYR A 384 7.93 -10.60 17.09
CA TYR A 384 7.92 -9.74 18.28
C TYR A 384 8.31 -8.29 17.98
N ILE A 385 9.25 -8.09 17.04
CA ILE A 385 9.71 -6.74 16.66
C ILE A 385 8.62 -6.03 15.86
N LYS A 386 7.91 -6.75 14.98
CA LYS A 386 6.75 -6.22 14.25
C LYS A 386 5.63 -5.74 15.19
N MET A 387 5.46 -6.38 16.36
CA MET A 387 4.46 -5.95 17.36
C MET A 387 4.78 -4.60 18.02
N VAL A 388 6.04 -4.14 17.97
CA VAL A 388 6.45 -2.85 18.56
C VAL A 388 6.36 -1.71 17.54
N PHE A 389 6.24 -2.03 16.26
CA PHE A 389 6.12 -1.06 15.16
C PHE A 389 5.09 0.06 15.42
N PRO A 390 3.85 -0.21 15.88
CA PRO A 390 2.86 0.85 16.11
C PRO A 390 3.26 1.83 17.22
N VAL A 391 3.97 1.33 18.24
CA VAL A 391 4.45 2.16 19.37
C VAL A 391 5.56 3.10 18.88
N ILE A 392 6.46 2.61 18.05
CA ILE A 392 7.55 3.41 17.46
C ILE A 392 6.98 4.50 16.56
N VAL A 393 5.98 4.16 15.74
CA VAL A 393 5.26 5.12 14.90
C VAL A 393 4.71 6.29 15.72
N ILE A 394 4.06 6.01 16.86
CA ILE A 394 3.54 7.05 17.75
C ILE A 394 4.66 7.84 18.42
N LEU A 395 5.73 7.17 18.84
CA LEU A 395 6.88 7.83 19.46
C LEU A 395 7.62 8.76 18.50
N LEU A 396 7.58 8.49 17.20
CA LEU A 396 8.18 9.31 16.16
C LEU A 396 7.31 10.51 15.74
N LEU A 397 6.01 10.53 16.05
CA LEU A 397 5.12 11.67 15.78
C LEU A 397 5.54 12.99 16.47
N PRO A 398 5.81 13.02 17.80
CA PRO A 398 6.09 14.25 18.53
C PRO A 398 7.50 14.81 18.29
N PHE A 399 8.38 14.11 17.56
CA PHE A 399 9.71 14.62 17.20
C PHE A 399 9.58 15.75 16.16
N ARG A 400 9.18 16.92 16.67
CA ARG A 400 9.17 18.19 15.97
C ARG A 400 10.61 18.69 15.89
N TYR A 401 11.23 18.50 14.74
CA TYR A 401 12.46 19.20 14.42
C TYR A 401 12.11 20.66 14.13
N ASP A 402 12.15 21.50 15.16
CA ASP A 402 12.27 22.96 15.01
C ASP A 402 13.68 23.24 14.44
N CYS A 403 13.82 23.16 13.12
CA CYS A 403 15.11 23.28 12.41
C CYS A 403 15.16 24.48 11.47
#